data_AF-A0A1F9B3C1-F1
#
_entry.id   AF-A0A1F9B3C1-F1
#
_cell.length_a   1.000
_cell.length_b   1.000
_cell.length_c   1.000
_cell.angle_alpha   90.00
_cell.angle_beta   90.00
_cell.angle_gamma   90.00
#
_symmetry.space_group_name_H-M   'P 1'
#
loop_
_entity.id
_entity.type
_entity.pdbx_description
1 polymer ?
#
loop_
_entity_poly.entity_id
_entity_poly.type
_entity_poly.pdbx_seq_one_letter_code
_entity_poly.pdbx_strand_id
1 'polypeptide(L)'
;MNRKKLITLSVLILIFTCKGISSIAAALESLIPKQGVHEEWALIDGPQTYTKKTLFEHINGQAELFFKYGFQKSVFAIYQNTKGPENQIELDIYDMGNALQAFGIFSRFRNEERPGGIGLDSYLNDHSVFFYKGKYFVMLYATESNSTTLKQLAILISTKILDLSPPPKEIGFFPKDGLKPGSIQYFSEGLLGYKFLKRGFQGIYVEKTEEKAMVKVKAEDENQEYRLFLSIFRNSQEAKGALGIYKNYLTRKGKVISGITTQWGSNGLRGEDPYHRQV
;
A
#
# COMPACT_ATOMS: atom_id res chain seq x y z
N MET A 1 63.08 -20.32 49.61
CA MET A 1 61.80 -21.01 49.33
C MET A 1 60.70 -19.94 49.24
N ASN A 2 59.78 -20.07 48.28
CA ASN A 2 58.66 -19.16 47.91
C ASN A 2 58.95 -18.00 46.94
N ARG A 3 58.98 -18.32 45.63
CA ARG A 3 58.71 -17.35 44.55
C ARG A 3 57.19 -17.25 44.37
N LYS A 4 56.60 -16.09 44.68
CA LYS A 4 55.21 -15.75 44.33
C LYS A 4 55.12 -15.51 42.82
N LYS A 5 54.30 -16.28 42.11
CA LYS A 5 53.97 -16.03 40.70
C LYS A 5 52.90 -14.94 40.62
N LEU A 6 53.25 -13.81 40.02
CA LEU A 6 52.32 -12.72 39.71
C LEU A 6 51.64 -13.08 38.38
N ILE A 7 50.34 -13.33 38.39
CA ILE A 7 49.53 -13.58 37.19
C ILE A 7 48.88 -12.26 36.80
N THR A 8 49.34 -11.64 35.72
CA THR A 8 48.73 -10.46 35.13
C THR A 8 47.65 -10.89 34.14
N LEU A 9 46.38 -10.64 34.49
CA LEU A 9 45.23 -10.85 33.63
C LEU A 9 45.07 -9.62 32.72
N SER A 10 45.43 -9.75 31.44
CA SER A 10 45.20 -8.70 30.43
C SER A 10 43.83 -8.90 29.80
N VAL A 11 42.92 -7.95 30.01
CA VAL A 11 41.60 -7.92 29.36
C VAL A 11 41.71 -7.11 28.08
N LEU A 12 41.68 -7.79 26.94
CA LEU A 12 41.68 -7.18 25.61
C LEU A 12 40.23 -6.79 25.25
N ILE A 13 39.91 -5.50 25.34
CA ILE A 13 38.62 -4.97 24.90
C ILE A 13 38.64 -4.85 23.36
N LEU A 14 37.97 -5.78 22.69
CA LEU A 14 37.80 -5.77 21.24
C LEU A 14 36.69 -4.76 20.89
N ILE A 15 37.08 -3.56 20.45
CA ILE A 15 36.14 -2.56 19.93
C ILE A 15 35.66 -3.04 18.55
N PHE A 16 34.50 -3.68 18.52
CA PHE A 16 33.81 -4.02 17.28
C PHE A 16 33.17 -2.75 16.70
N THR A 17 33.92 -2.01 15.87
CA THR A 17 33.33 -0.93 15.08
C THR A 17 32.42 -1.53 14.02
N CYS A 18 31.12 -1.52 14.28
CA CYS A 18 30.09 -2.00 13.36
C CYS A 18 29.90 -1.00 12.20
N LYS A 19 30.77 -1.07 11.18
CA LYS A 19 30.55 -0.39 9.89
C LYS A 19 29.65 -1.27 9.01
N GLY A 20 28.35 -1.29 9.30
CA GLY A 20 27.42 -2.21 8.65
C GLY A 20 26.03 -1.64 8.39
N ILE A 21 25.92 -0.44 7.80
CA ILE A 21 24.60 0.13 7.40
C ILE A 21 24.60 0.73 5.97
N SER A 22 25.76 0.89 5.32
CA SER A 22 25.85 1.67 4.07
C SER A 22 25.35 0.95 2.80
N SER A 23 25.36 -0.38 2.73
CA SER A 23 25.06 -1.12 1.48
C SER A 23 23.60 -1.02 1.04
N ILE A 24 22.63 -0.91 1.95
CA ILE A 24 21.21 -0.93 1.59
C ILE A 24 20.74 0.47 1.16
N ALA A 25 21.28 1.55 1.74
CA ALA A 25 20.93 2.93 1.37
C ALA A 25 21.32 3.23 -0.09
N ALA A 26 22.54 2.84 -0.48
CA ALA A 26 23.04 2.95 -1.85
C ALA A 26 22.14 2.23 -2.89
N ALA A 27 21.45 1.16 -2.48
CA ALA A 27 20.54 0.43 -3.37
C ALA A 27 19.24 1.20 -3.67
N LEU A 28 18.72 2.01 -2.74
CA LEU A 28 17.47 2.75 -2.97
C LEU A 28 17.71 4.01 -3.82
N GLU A 29 18.78 4.75 -3.54
CA GLU A 29 19.17 5.94 -4.30
C GLU A 29 19.47 5.62 -5.77
N SER A 30 19.93 4.40 -6.07
CA SER A 30 20.13 3.93 -7.45
C SER A 30 18.86 3.82 -8.29
N LEU A 31 17.68 3.83 -7.66
CA LEU A 31 16.40 3.83 -8.36
C LEU A 31 16.04 5.20 -8.93
N ILE A 32 16.68 6.29 -8.46
CA ILE A 32 16.50 7.65 -8.98
C ILE A 32 17.21 7.77 -10.34
N PRO A 33 16.47 8.00 -11.44
CA PRO A 33 17.10 8.11 -12.74
C PRO A 33 17.93 9.40 -12.88
N LYS A 34 19.24 9.24 -13.11
CA LYS A 34 20.16 10.35 -13.40
C LYS A 34 20.34 10.61 -14.90
N GLN A 35 20.06 9.60 -15.73
CA GLN A 35 20.06 9.66 -17.20
C GLN A 35 18.79 9.00 -17.75
N GLY A 36 18.46 9.27 -19.01
CA GLY A 36 17.28 8.73 -19.68
C GLY A 36 15.97 9.42 -19.30
N VAL A 37 16.05 10.48 -18.49
CA VAL A 37 14.98 11.47 -18.35
C VAL A 37 15.01 12.34 -19.62
N HIS A 38 13.85 12.78 -20.10
CA HIS A 38 13.73 13.65 -21.27
C HIS A 38 14.74 14.80 -21.22
N GLU A 39 15.36 15.18 -22.35
CA GLU A 39 16.52 16.10 -22.41
C GLU A 39 16.29 17.46 -21.75
N GLU A 40 15.02 17.83 -21.59
CA GLU A 40 14.58 19.08 -20.96
C GLU A 40 14.38 18.98 -19.45
N TRP A 41 14.71 17.87 -18.79
CA TRP A 41 14.52 17.68 -17.35
C TRP A 41 15.82 17.34 -16.65
N ALA A 42 16.15 18.11 -15.62
CA ALA A 42 17.35 17.94 -14.82
C ALA A 42 16.99 17.60 -13.37
N LEU A 43 17.75 16.70 -12.75
CA LEU A 43 17.70 16.48 -11.30
C LEU A 43 18.34 17.68 -10.61
N ILE A 44 17.56 18.44 -9.84
CA ILE A 44 18.02 19.66 -9.17
C ILE A 44 18.15 19.51 -7.66
N ASP A 45 17.49 18.51 -7.07
CA ASP A 45 17.59 18.19 -5.64
C ASP A 45 17.47 16.68 -5.39
N GLY A 46 18.13 16.21 -4.33
CA GLY A 46 18.27 14.81 -3.98
C GLY A 46 19.38 14.06 -4.76
N PRO A 47 19.51 12.74 -4.56
CA PRO A 47 18.65 11.90 -3.73
C PRO A 47 18.80 12.18 -2.23
N GLN A 48 17.68 12.41 -1.54
CA GLN A 48 17.65 12.53 -0.07
C GLN A 48 16.95 11.31 0.53
N THR A 49 17.64 10.58 1.40
CA THR A 49 17.09 9.38 2.06
C THR A 49 16.39 9.72 3.37
N TYR A 50 15.16 9.25 3.54
CA TYR A 50 14.42 9.33 4.80
C TYR A 50 14.29 7.96 5.47
N THR A 51 14.44 7.95 6.79
CA THR A 51 14.31 6.75 7.64
C THR A 51 13.04 6.85 8.48
N LYS A 52 12.72 5.80 9.26
CA LYS A 52 11.61 5.84 10.23
C LYS A 52 11.69 7.03 11.19
N LYS A 53 12.89 7.54 11.47
CA LYS A 53 13.11 8.66 12.38
C LYS A 53 12.89 10.03 11.71
N THR A 54 13.16 10.13 10.41
CA THR A 54 13.21 11.42 9.69
C THR A 54 12.05 11.61 8.72
N LEU A 55 11.23 10.59 8.44
CA LEU A 55 10.12 10.70 7.49
C LEU A 55 9.10 11.80 7.86
N PHE A 56 8.88 12.05 9.15
CA PHE A 56 7.99 13.14 9.61
C PHE A 56 8.49 14.53 9.19
N GLU A 57 9.79 14.70 8.96
CA GLU A 57 10.35 15.97 8.48
C GLU A 57 9.95 16.22 7.01
N HIS A 58 9.69 15.15 6.25
CA HIS A 58 9.28 15.20 4.83
C HIS A 58 7.77 15.32 4.66
N ILE A 59 7.01 14.36 5.21
CA ILE A 59 5.55 14.23 4.96
C ILE A 59 4.69 14.45 6.21
N ASN A 60 5.29 14.89 7.31
CA ASN A 60 4.61 15.24 8.56
C ASN A 60 3.58 14.17 9.00
N GLY A 61 2.33 14.56 9.31
CA GLY A 61 1.30 13.63 9.79
C GLY A 61 0.97 12.48 8.85
N GLN A 62 1.31 12.57 7.55
CA GLN A 62 1.11 11.47 6.62
C GLN A 62 2.05 10.28 6.90
N ALA A 63 3.19 10.50 7.57
CA ALA A 63 4.16 9.45 7.92
C ALA A 63 3.54 8.32 8.74
N GLU A 64 2.57 8.62 9.61
CA GLU A 64 1.87 7.60 10.41
C GLU A 64 1.20 6.55 9.54
N LEU A 65 0.63 6.95 8.40
CA LEU A 65 0.01 6.03 7.46
C LEU A 65 1.05 5.08 6.88
N PHE A 66 2.20 5.59 6.45
CA PHE A 66 3.30 4.78 5.92
C PHE A 66 3.84 3.79 6.94
N PHE A 67 3.96 4.17 8.22
CA PHE A 67 4.38 3.25 9.29
C PHE A 67 3.37 2.13 9.52
N LYS A 68 2.07 2.41 9.46
CA LYS A 68 1.01 1.38 9.54
C LYS A 68 1.12 0.35 8.41
N TYR A 69 1.66 0.74 7.27
CA TYR A 69 1.95 -0.14 6.15
C TYR A 69 3.41 -0.60 6.09
N GLY A 70 4.15 -0.58 7.20
CA GLY A 70 5.46 -1.25 7.25
C GLY A 70 6.58 -0.53 6.52
N PHE A 71 6.50 0.78 6.35
CA PHE A 71 7.59 1.62 5.82
C PHE A 71 8.95 1.26 6.44
N GLN A 72 9.97 1.14 5.59
CA GLN A 72 11.35 0.91 6.00
C GLN A 72 12.19 2.18 5.87
N LYS A 73 12.11 2.82 4.69
CA LYS A 73 12.83 4.02 4.28
C LYS A 73 12.30 4.52 2.93
N SER A 74 12.62 5.76 2.58
CA SER A 74 12.36 6.31 1.24
C SER A 74 13.55 7.11 0.72
N VAL A 75 13.52 7.40 -0.57
CA VAL A 75 14.38 8.39 -1.22
C VAL A 75 13.50 9.40 -1.94
N PHE A 76 13.85 10.68 -1.80
CA PHE A 76 13.21 11.82 -2.42
C PHE A 76 14.14 12.49 -3.43
N ALA A 77 13.57 13.05 -4.50
CA ALA A 77 14.27 13.81 -5.52
C ALA A 77 13.35 14.83 -6.19
N ILE A 78 13.93 15.92 -6.71
CA ILE A 78 13.20 16.91 -7.51
C ILE A 78 13.84 17.01 -8.89
N TYR A 79 13.01 16.84 -9.92
CA TYR A 79 13.35 17.18 -11.30
C TYR A 79 12.75 18.53 -11.67
N GLN A 80 13.46 19.32 -12.46
CA GLN A 80 12.99 20.60 -12.97
C GLN A 80 13.15 20.65 -14.49
N ASN A 81 12.15 21.23 -15.17
CA ASN A 81 12.25 21.49 -16.59
C ASN A 81 13.21 22.65 -16.86
N THR A 82 14.19 22.46 -17.75
CA THR A 82 15.22 23.44 -18.07
C THR A 82 14.70 24.62 -18.90
N LYS A 83 13.53 24.48 -19.54
CA LYS A 83 12.87 25.53 -20.33
C LYS A 83 11.74 26.25 -19.58
N GLY A 84 11.33 25.74 -18.43
CA GLY A 84 10.29 26.33 -17.59
C GLY A 84 10.53 25.97 -16.12
N PRO A 85 11.28 26.78 -15.36
CA PRO A 85 11.70 26.47 -13.99
C PRO A 85 10.55 26.25 -13.00
N GLU A 86 9.36 26.76 -13.29
CA GLU A 86 8.12 26.52 -12.55
C GLU A 86 7.60 25.08 -12.67
N ASN A 87 8.02 24.35 -13.71
CA ASN A 87 7.65 22.96 -13.93
C ASN A 87 8.61 22.04 -13.17
N GLN A 88 8.16 21.50 -12.05
CA GLN A 88 8.91 20.57 -11.22
C GLN A 88 8.15 19.25 -11.08
N ILE A 89 8.91 18.17 -10.94
CA ILE A 89 8.40 16.85 -10.58
C ILE A 89 9.10 16.40 -9.31
N GLU A 90 8.32 16.26 -8.24
CA GLU A 90 8.73 15.62 -7.01
C GLU A 90 8.58 14.10 -7.13
N LEU A 91 9.61 13.37 -6.71
CA LEU A 91 9.66 11.92 -6.75
C LEU A 91 9.95 11.37 -5.36
N ASP A 92 9.06 10.52 -4.86
CA ASP A 92 9.31 9.67 -3.70
C ASP A 92 9.29 8.18 -4.09
N ILE A 93 10.30 7.43 -3.64
CA ILE A 93 10.35 5.97 -3.73
C ILE A 93 10.44 5.38 -2.33
N TYR A 94 9.40 4.66 -1.93
CA TYR A 94 9.26 4.06 -0.61
C TYR A 94 9.57 2.55 -0.65
N ASP A 95 10.46 2.07 0.22
CA ASP A 95 10.59 0.64 0.52
C ASP A 95 9.60 0.28 1.65
N MET A 96 8.57 -0.48 1.30
CA MET A 96 7.51 -0.91 2.23
C MET A 96 7.77 -2.31 2.82
N GLY A 97 8.94 -2.89 2.54
CA GLY A 97 9.38 -4.18 3.07
C GLY A 97 8.84 -5.41 2.34
N ASN A 98 7.64 -5.37 1.77
CA ASN A 98 7.11 -6.43 0.89
C ASN A 98 5.96 -5.93 -0.01
N ALA A 99 5.55 -6.77 -0.97
CA ALA A 99 4.50 -6.43 -1.94
C ALA A 99 3.12 -6.20 -1.34
N LEU A 100 2.75 -6.89 -0.25
CA LEU A 100 1.47 -6.67 0.45
C LEU A 100 1.41 -5.28 1.07
N GLN A 101 2.51 -4.84 1.67
CA GLN A 101 2.63 -3.53 2.28
C GLN A 101 2.69 -2.40 1.24
N ALA A 102 3.42 -2.61 0.14
CA ALA A 102 3.45 -1.68 -0.99
C ALA A 102 2.07 -1.52 -1.65
N PHE A 103 1.37 -2.63 -1.90
CA PHE A 103 -0.03 -2.61 -2.35
C PHE A 103 -0.93 -1.90 -1.33
N GLY A 104 -0.72 -2.16 -0.04
CA GLY A 104 -1.47 -1.58 1.05
C GLY A 104 -1.52 -0.06 0.99
N ILE A 105 -0.36 0.58 1.00
CA ILE A 105 -0.27 2.03 0.91
C ILE A 105 -0.78 2.55 -0.44
N PHE A 106 -0.42 1.91 -1.56
CA PHE A 106 -0.92 2.27 -2.90
C PHE A 106 -2.44 2.31 -2.95
N SER A 107 -3.12 1.31 -2.37
CA SER A 107 -4.58 1.22 -2.34
C SER A 107 -5.27 2.31 -1.52
N ARG A 108 -4.52 3.04 -0.67
CA ARG A 108 -5.02 4.21 0.07
C ARG A 108 -4.92 5.51 -0.72
N PHE A 109 -3.98 5.61 -1.66
CA PHE A 109 -3.78 6.80 -2.50
C PHE A 109 -4.58 6.76 -3.79
N ARG A 110 -4.88 5.56 -4.31
CA ARG A 110 -5.80 5.38 -5.43
C ARG A 110 -7.24 5.72 -5.00
N ASN A 111 -7.82 6.76 -5.58
CA ASN A 111 -9.22 7.17 -5.36
C ASN A 111 -10.17 6.74 -6.51
N GLU A 112 -9.64 6.56 -7.71
CA GLU A 112 -10.38 6.20 -8.93
C GLU A 112 -9.58 5.20 -9.78
N GLU A 113 -10.25 4.54 -10.72
CA GLU A 113 -9.57 3.72 -11.73
C GLU A 113 -9.03 4.61 -12.86
N ARG A 114 -7.74 4.96 -12.77
CA ARG A 114 -6.99 5.62 -13.85
C ARG A 114 -5.67 4.88 -14.11
N PRO A 115 -5.70 3.66 -14.69
CA PRO A 115 -4.52 2.82 -14.82
C PRO A 115 -3.48 3.45 -15.73
N GLY A 116 -2.24 3.57 -15.24
CA GLY A 116 -1.10 4.04 -16.02
C GLY A 116 -0.39 2.92 -16.79
N GLY A 117 -0.63 1.66 -16.45
CA GLY A 117 0.04 0.47 -17.01
C GLY A 117 1.51 0.35 -16.57
N ILE A 118 1.81 0.71 -15.32
CA ILE A 118 3.17 0.76 -14.77
C ILE A 118 3.25 -0.15 -13.54
N GLY A 119 4.30 -0.96 -13.46
CA GLY A 119 4.48 -1.86 -12.31
C GLY A 119 3.41 -2.96 -12.25
N LEU A 120 2.94 -3.27 -11.04
CA LEU A 120 1.88 -4.25 -10.82
C LEU A 120 0.47 -3.64 -10.89
N ASP A 121 0.35 -2.37 -10.48
CA ASP A 121 -0.84 -1.54 -10.61
C ASP A 121 -0.39 -0.08 -10.53
N SER A 122 -1.15 0.81 -11.14
CA SER A 122 -0.84 2.23 -11.11
C SER A 122 -2.07 3.13 -11.22
N TYR A 123 -1.90 4.35 -10.76
CA TYR A 123 -2.79 5.48 -10.95
C TYR A 123 -2.02 6.56 -11.69
N LEU A 124 -2.58 7.11 -12.76
CA LEU A 124 -2.01 8.18 -13.55
C LEU A 124 -3.09 9.22 -13.84
N ASN A 125 -2.80 10.48 -13.51
CA ASN A 125 -3.54 11.64 -14.00
C ASN A 125 -2.55 12.69 -14.50
N ASP A 126 -3.05 13.89 -14.78
CA ASP A 126 -2.27 14.98 -15.35
C ASP A 126 -1.15 15.50 -14.43
N HIS A 127 -1.31 15.36 -13.11
CA HIS A 127 -0.38 15.91 -12.12
C HIS A 127 0.32 14.85 -11.27
N SER A 128 -0.03 13.57 -11.41
CA SER A 128 0.51 12.55 -10.52
C SER A 128 0.55 11.16 -11.13
N VAL A 129 1.56 10.41 -10.71
CA VAL A 129 1.64 8.96 -10.91
C VAL A 129 1.92 8.29 -9.59
N PHE A 130 1.09 7.31 -9.24
CA PHE A 130 1.35 6.37 -8.15
C PHE A 130 1.44 4.98 -8.73
N PHE A 131 2.44 4.20 -8.34
CA PHE A 131 2.48 2.79 -8.70
C PHE A 131 3.20 1.98 -7.64
N TYR A 132 3.01 0.67 -7.66
CA TYR A 132 3.83 -0.23 -6.87
C TYR A 132 4.42 -1.35 -7.73
N LYS A 133 5.61 -1.81 -7.35
CA LYS A 133 6.28 -2.98 -7.94
C LYS A 133 7.16 -3.64 -6.90
N GLY A 134 6.96 -4.94 -6.69
CA GLY A 134 7.61 -5.65 -5.59
C GLY A 134 7.30 -4.96 -4.26
N LYS A 135 8.32 -4.81 -3.41
CA LYS A 135 8.21 -4.08 -2.13
C LYS A 135 8.16 -2.55 -2.23
N TYR A 136 8.27 -1.98 -3.43
CA TYR A 136 8.37 -0.54 -3.60
C TYR A 136 7.03 0.10 -3.96
N PHE A 137 6.73 1.22 -3.33
CA PHE A 137 5.66 2.15 -3.70
C PHE A 137 6.30 3.46 -4.16
N VAL A 138 5.84 4.00 -5.28
CA VAL A 138 6.43 5.19 -5.92
C VAL A 138 5.36 6.24 -6.14
N MET A 139 5.71 7.48 -5.84
CA MET A 139 4.86 8.64 -6.03
C MET A 139 5.62 9.71 -6.82
N LEU A 140 4.95 10.24 -7.85
CA LEU A 140 5.42 11.37 -8.63
C LEU A 140 4.33 12.43 -8.59
N TYR A 141 4.71 13.67 -8.33
CA TYR A 141 3.84 14.84 -8.38
C TYR A 141 4.44 15.91 -9.27
N ALA A 142 3.68 16.43 -10.23
CA ALA A 142 4.09 17.54 -11.08
C ALA A 142 3.36 18.83 -10.66
N THR A 143 4.10 19.93 -10.58
CA THR A 143 3.52 21.26 -10.32
C THR A 143 2.56 21.67 -11.44
N GLU A 144 2.92 21.39 -12.68
CA GLU A 144 2.12 21.63 -13.88
C GLU A 144 1.66 20.31 -14.53
N SER A 145 0.61 20.37 -15.35
CA SER A 145 0.06 19.19 -16.02
C SER A 145 1.07 18.59 -17.00
N ASN A 146 1.49 17.33 -16.77
CA ASN A 146 2.48 16.65 -17.61
C ASN A 146 2.40 15.11 -17.51
N SER A 147 1.24 14.53 -17.81
CA SER A 147 1.03 13.07 -17.74
C SER A 147 2.02 12.26 -18.57
N THR A 148 2.48 12.77 -19.72
CA THR A 148 3.46 12.09 -20.58
C THR A 148 4.81 11.93 -19.91
N THR A 149 5.39 13.01 -19.37
CA THR A 149 6.70 12.96 -18.71
C THR A 149 6.62 12.14 -17.43
N LEU A 150 5.55 12.32 -16.65
CA LEU A 150 5.29 11.52 -15.45
C LEU A 150 5.28 10.02 -15.77
N LYS A 151 4.55 9.61 -16.82
CA LYS A 151 4.47 8.21 -17.26
C LYS A 151 5.83 7.68 -17.70
N GLN A 152 6.59 8.45 -18.49
CA GLN A 152 7.92 8.04 -18.95
C GLN A 152 8.90 7.84 -17.77
N LEU A 153 8.93 8.79 -16.83
CA LEU A 153 9.78 8.71 -15.65
C LEU A 153 9.38 7.52 -14.76
N ALA A 154 8.09 7.29 -14.58
CA ALA A 154 7.57 6.15 -13.83
C ALA A 154 7.95 4.79 -14.47
N ILE A 155 7.87 4.68 -15.80
CA ILE A 155 8.32 3.48 -16.53
C ILE A 155 9.82 3.27 -16.30
N LEU A 156 10.63 4.32 -16.43
CA LEU A 156 12.07 4.25 -16.22
C LEU A 156 12.41 3.76 -14.80
N ILE A 157 11.75 4.30 -13.77
CA ILE A 157 11.92 3.83 -12.38
C ILE A 157 11.47 2.36 -12.25
N SER A 158 10.31 2.02 -12.80
CA SER A 158 9.77 0.66 -12.75
C SER A 158 10.72 -0.37 -13.38
N THR A 159 11.40 -0.03 -14.48
CA THR A 159 12.41 -0.91 -15.09
C THR A 159 13.67 -1.11 -14.23
N LYS A 160 14.03 -0.12 -13.39
CA LYS A 160 15.14 -0.25 -12.43
C LYS A 160 14.80 -1.11 -11.22
N ILE A 161 13.53 -1.25 -10.88
CA ILE A 161 13.08 -2.12 -9.79
C ILE A 161 13.21 -3.59 -10.22
N LEU A 162 14.18 -4.29 -9.64
CA LEU A 162 14.46 -5.71 -9.89
C LEU A 162 13.62 -6.66 -9.03
N ASP A 163 12.87 -6.14 -8.05
CA ASP A 163 11.97 -6.95 -7.25
C ASP A 163 10.75 -7.36 -8.09
N LEU A 164 10.69 -8.65 -8.41
CA LEU A 164 9.64 -9.29 -9.22
C LEU A 164 8.57 -9.98 -8.36
N SER A 165 8.48 -9.65 -7.06
CA SER A 165 7.44 -10.21 -6.19
C SER A 165 6.06 -9.97 -6.81
N PRO A 166 5.19 -10.99 -6.88
CA PRO A 166 3.87 -10.88 -7.49
C PRO A 166 2.94 -9.97 -6.65
N PRO A 167 1.79 -9.55 -7.21
CA PRO A 167 0.77 -8.86 -6.42
C PRO A 167 0.25 -9.77 -5.30
N PRO A 168 -0.34 -9.21 -4.23
CA PRO A 168 -0.92 -10.02 -3.15
C PRO A 168 -1.93 -11.03 -3.69
N LYS A 169 -1.69 -12.32 -3.42
CA LYS A 169 -2.54 -13.42 -3.91
C LYS A 169 -3.99 -13.28 -3.45
N GLU A 170 -4.22 -12.60 -2.33
CA GLU A 170 -5.54 -12.38 -1.73
C GLU A 170 -6.46 -11.54 -2.62
N ILE A 171 -5.90 -10.71 -3.50
CA ILE A 171 -6.67 -9.99 -4.54
C ILE A 171 -7.44 -10.98 -5.42
N GLY A 172 -6.87 -12.17 -5.68
CA GLY A 172 -7.49 -13.22 -6.48
C GLY A 172 -8.70 -13.89 -5.82
N PHE A 173 -8.97 -13.64 -4.54
CA PHE A 173 -10.16 -14.16 -3.86
C PHE A 173 -11.41 -13.30 -4.08
N PHE A 174 -11.27 -12.12 -4.70
CA PHE A 174 -12.40 -11.26 -5.03
C PHE A 174 -13.00 -11.69 -6.38
N PRO A 175 -14.28 -12.10 -6.43
CA PRO A 175 -14.98 -12.35 -7.68
C PRO A 175 -14.91 -11.12 -8.60
N LYS A 176 -14.65 -11.32 -9.89
CA LYS A 176 -14.51 -10.21 -10.85
C LYS A 176 -15.85 -9.59 -11.23
N ASP A 177 -16.93 -10.38 -11.22
CA ASP A 177 -18.24 -9.90 -11.61
C ASP A 177 -18.79 -8.93 -10.56
N GLY A 178 -19.25 -7.76 -11.02
CA GLY A 178 -19.71 -6.67 -10.17
C GLY A 178 -18.61 -5.93 -9.39
N LEU A 179 -17.35 -6.39 -9.36
CA LEU A 179 -16.28 -5.71 -8.64
C LEU A 179 -16.01 -4.34 -9.27
N LYS A 180 -16.22 -3.27 -8.51
CA LYS A 180 -15.84 -1.91 -8.90
C LYS A 180 -14.33 -1.89 -9.08
N PRO A 181 -13.84 -1.60 -10.29
CA PRO A 181 -12.41 -1.62 -10.52
C PRO A 181 -11.67 -0.63 -9.62
N GLY A 182 -10.47 -1.00 -9.23
CA GLY A 182 -9.67 -0.21 -8.31
C GLY A 182 -10.18 -0.12 -6.86
N SER A 183 -11.29 -0.77 -6.52
CA SER A 183 -11.88 -0.64 -5.17
C SER A 183 -11.24 -1.51 -4.10
N ILE A 184 -10.41 -2.49 -4.48
CA ILE A 184 -9.77 -3.37 -3.51
C ILE A 184 -8.75 -2.57 -2.69
N GLN A 185 -8.93 -2.59 -1.37
CA GLN A 185 -8.08 -1.98 -0.36
C GLN A 185 -7.57 -3.04 0.60
N TYR A 186 -6.34 -2.87 1.09
CA TYR A 186 -5.79 -3.64 2.20
C TYR A 186 -5.73 -2.80 3.47
N PHE A 187 -6.12 -3.39 4.59
CA PHE A 187 -6.07 -2.84 5.93
C PHE A 187 -5.06 -3.65 6.73
N SER A 188 -3.98 -3.00 7.20
CA SER A 188 -2.93 -3.66 7.98
C SER A 188 -3.39 -4.06 9.38
N GLU A 189 -4.47 -3.46 9.88
CA GLU A 189 -5.15 -3.79 11.12
C GLU A 189 -6.58 -3.22 11.12
N GLY A 190 -7.42 -3.70 12.04
CA GLY A 190 -8.76 -3.14 12.28
C GLY A 190 -9.67 -3.16 11.06
N LEU A 191 -9.71 -4.26 10.31
CA LEU A 191 -10.64 -4.41 9.18
C LEU A 191 -12.08 -4.11 9.64
N LEU A 192 -12.82 -3.30 8.86
CA LEU A 192 -14.15 -2.77 9.22
C LEU A 192 -14.20 -1.96 10.54
N GLY A 193 -13.06 -1.50 11.05
CA GLY A 193 -12.97 -0.85 12.37
C GLY A 193 -12.93 -1.84 13.55
N TYR A 194 -12.93 -3.15 13.29
CA TYR A 194 -12.95 -4.17 14.32
C TYR A 194 -11.56 -4.78 14.56
N LYS A 195 -11.01 -4.58 15.77
CA LYS A 195 -9.70 -5.16 16.16
C LYS A 195 -9.64 -6.68 16.03
N PHE A 196 -10.76 -7.40 16.28
CA PHE A 196 -10.81 -8.86 16.19
C PHE A 196 -10.72 -9.39 14.75
N LEU A 197 -11.03 -8.55 13.74
CA LEU A 197 -10.85 -8.90 12.32
C LEU A 197 -9.41 -8.67 11.84
N LYS A 198 -8.50 -8.18 12.70
CA LYS A 198 -7.07 -8.02 12.41
C LYS A 198 -6.84 -7.32 11.05
N ARG A 199 -5.96 -7.87 10.22
CA ARG A 199 -5.64 -7.38 8.87
C ARG A 199 -6.53 -8.04 7.84
N GLY A 200 -6.74 -7.38 6.72
CA GLY A 200 -7.53 -7.96 5.64
C GLY A 200 -7.75 -7.04 4.46
N PHE A 201 -8.56 -7.51 3.52
CA PHE A 201 -8.91 -6.80 2.31
C PHE A 201 -10.39 -6.44 2.30
N GLN A 202 -10.75 -5.42 1.54
CA GLN A 202 -12.13 -5.06 1.22
C GLN A 202 -12.21 -4.62 -0.23
N GLY A 203 -13.27 -5.00 -0.94
CA GLY A 203 -13.60 -4.55 -2.28
C GLY A 203 -15.04 -4.07 -2.36
N ILE A 204 -15.33 -3.16 -3.27
CA ILE A 204 -16.66 -2.60 -3.50
C ILE A 204 -17.26 -3.27 -4.73
N TYR A 205 -18.50 -3.68 -4.64
CA TYR A 205 -19.28 -4.28 -5.72
C TYR A 205 -20.45 -3.38 -6.07
N VAL A 206 -20.74 -3.27 -7.35
CA VAL A 206 -21.91 -2.57 -7.89
C VAL A 206 -22.76 -3.58 -8.63
N GLU A 207 -24.08 -3.51 -8.43
CA GLU A 207 -25.01 -4.34 -9.19
C GLU A 207 -25.02 -3.87 -10.65
N LYS A 208 -24.84 -4.80 -11.59
CA LYS A 208 -25.02 -4.51 -13.01
C LYS A 208 -26.52 -4.41 -13.25
N THR A 209 -27.06 -3.20 -13.23
CA THR A 209 -28.40 -2.96 -13.79
C THR A 209 -28.31 -3.31 -15.27
N GLU A 210 -29.00 -4.37 -15.71
CA GLU A 210 -29.11 -4.67 -17.15
C GLU A 210 -29.55 -3.39 -17.88
N GLU A 211 -28.87 -3.07 -18.97
CA GLU A 211 -29.12 -1.89 -19.81
C GLU A 211 -30.58 -1.85 -20.29
N LYS A 212 -31.48 -1.26 -19.50
CA LYS A 212 -32.64 -0.56 -20.06
C LYS A 212 -32.15 0.79 -20.54
N ALA A 213 -31.51 0.76 -21.71
CA ALA A 213 -31.36 1.95 -22.53
C ALA A 213 -32.74 2.62 -22.70
N MET A 214 -32.72 3.96 -22.69
CA MET A 214 -33.84 4.88 -22.92
C MET A 214 -34.64 5.22 -21.65
N VAL A 215 -34.18 6.18 -20.85
CA VAL A 215 -34.62 7.59 -20.88
C VAL A 215 -33.66 8.39 -20.01
N LYS A 216 -33.07 9.46 -20.56
CA LYS A 216 -32.35 10.48 -19.79
C LYS A 216 -33.32 11.17 -18.83
N VAL A 217 -33.23 10.85 -17.55
CA VAL A 217 -33.59 11.78 -16.48
C VAL A 217 -32.41 11.85 -15.53
N LYS A 218 -31.95 13.06 -15.26
CA LYS A 218 -30.97 13.36 -14.21
C LYS A 218 -31.56 12.93 -12.87
N ALA A 219 -31.21 11.76 -12.41
CA ALA A 219 -31.16 11.41 -11.01
C ALA A 219 -29.74 10.86 -10.78
N GLU A 220 -29.10 11.27 -9.70
CA GLU A 220 -27.95 10.53 -9.16
C GLU A 220 -28.45 9.12 -8.85
N ASP A 221 -28.27 8.19 -9.78
CA ASP A 221 -28.56 6.78 -9.56
C ASP A 221 -27.58 6.30 -8.49
N GLU A 222 -28.03 6.30 -7.23
CA GLU A 222 -27.39 5.61 -6.12
C GLU A 222 -27.43 4.11 -6.39
N ASN A 223 -26.55 3.66 -7.29
CA ASN A 223 -26.39 2.25 -7.57
C ASN A 223 -25.94 1.58 -6.26
N GLN A 224 -26.72 0.63 -5.76
CA GLN A 224 -26.47 0.02 -4.45
C GLN A 224 -25.07 -0.60 -4.44
N GLU A 225 -24.19 -0.05 -3.59
CA GLU A 225 -22.84 -0.59 -3.39
C GLU A 225 -22.88 -1.69 -2.30
N TYR A 226 -22.22 -2.80 -2.59
CA TYR A 226 -21.99 -3.89 -1.65
C TYR A 226 -20.50 -3.97 -1.32
N ARG A 227 -20.16 -4.47 -0.13
CA ARG A 227 -18.76 -4.65 0.28
C ARG A 227 -18.48 -6.13 0.51
N LEU A 228 -17.48 -6.66 -0.17
CA LEU A 228 -16.88 -7.94 0.19
C LEU A 228 -15.62 -7.65 1.01
N PHE A 229 -15.43 -8.36 2.11
CA PHE A 229 -14.20 -8.28 2.88
C PHE A 229 -13.61 -9.66 3.18
N LEU A 230 -12.29 -9.70 3.32
CA LEU A 230 -11.52 -10.89 3.63
C LEU A 230 -10.60 -10.58 4.81
N SER A 231 -10.80 -11.25 5.94
CA SER A 231 -9.90 -11.16 7.09
C SER A 231 -8.85 -12.28 7.05
N ILE A 232 -7.58 -11.95 7.35
CA ILE A 232 -6.44 -12.86 7.23
C ILE A 232 -5.90 -13.24 8.60
N PHE A 233 -5.87 -14.55 8.86
CA PHE A 233 -5.36 -15.14 10.09
C PHE A 233 -4.19 -16.08 9.82
N ARG A 234 -3.39 -16.36 10.86
CA ARG A 234 -2.22 -17.25 10.75
C ARG A 234 -2.61 -18.70 10.49
N ASN A 235 -3.77 -19.11 11.00
CA ASN A 235 -4.27 -20.49 10.92
C ASN A 235 -5.80 -20.52 11.06
N SER A 236 -6.38 -21.69 10.81
CA SER A 236 -7.81 -21.92 10.86
C SER A 236 -8.40 -21.75 12.27
N GLN A 237 -7.63 -22.00 13.32
CA GLN A 237 -8.09 -21.84 14.71
C GLN A 237 -8.35 -20.37 15.05
N GLU A 238 -7.42 -19.49 14.68
CA GLU A 238 -7.60 -18.04 14.85
C GLU A 238 -8.77 -17.52 14.01
N ALA A 239 -8.93 -18.00 12.78
CA ALA A 239 -10.04 -17.60 11.91
C ALA A 239 -11.41 -18.02 12.49
N LYS A 240 -11.53 -19.26 12.98
CA LYS A 240 -12.74 -19.74 13.66
C LYS A 240 -13.03 -18.94 14.92
N GLY A 241 -11.99 -18.61 15.70
CA GLY A 241 -12.13 -17.76 16.89
C GLY A 241 -12.69 -16.37 16.56
N ALA A 242 -12.13 -15.70 15.54
CA ALA A 242 -12.60 -14.40 15.10
C ALA A 242 -14.04 -14.44 14.55
N LEU A 243 -14.39 -15.49 13.78
CA LEU A 243 -15.77 -15.70 13.31
C LEU A 243 -16.74 -15.89 14.49
N GLY A 244 -16.34 -16.63 15.52
CA GLY A 244 -17.13 -16.78 16.75
C GLY A 244 -17.36 -15.45 17.47
N ILE A 245 -16.31 -14.62 17.58
CA ILE A 245 -16.44 -13.26 18.14
C ILE A 245 -17.40 -12.42 17.30
N TYR A 246 -17.30 -12.49 15.96
CA TYR A 246 -18.16 -11.71 15.09
C TYR A 246 -19.63 -12.14 15.15
N LYS A 247 -19.91 -13.45 15.20
CA LYS A 247 -21.26 -14.00 15.43
C LYS A 247 -21.85 -13.51 16.75
N ASN A 248 -21.07 -13.57 17.82
CA ASN A 248 -21.50 -13.08 19.14
C ASN A 248 -21.75 -11.57 19.13
N TYR A 249 -20.92 -10.81 18.41
CA TYR A 249 -21.09 -9.38 18.25
C TYR A 249 -22.40 -9.05 17.54
N LEU A 250 -22.68 -9.67 16.40
CA LEU A 250 -23.91 -9.47 15.64
C LEU A 250 -25.16 -9.90 16.43
N THR A 251 -25.07 -10.97 17.23
CA THR A 251 -26.17 -11.40 18.11
C THR A 251 -26.48 -10.38 19.21
N ARG A 252 -25.45 -9.71 19.75
CA ARG A 252 -25.59 -8.78 20.88
C ARG A 252 -25.89 -7.34 20.48
N LYS A 253 -25.36 -6.91 19.33
CA LYS A 253 -25.34 -5.50 18.91
C LYS A 253 -25.97 -5.26 17.54
N GLY A 254 -26.15 -6.31 16.75
CA GLY A 254 -26.78 -6.27 15.44
C GLY A 254 -28.06 -7.10 15.40
N LYS A 255 -28.31 -7.73 14.26
CA LYS A 255 -29.33 -8.78 14.10
C LYS A 255 -28.74 -9.98 13.39
N VAL A 256 -29.14 -11.19 13.79
CA VAL A 256 -28.82 -12.43 13.09
C VAL A 256 -30.10 -12.97 12.47
N ILE A 257 -30.08 -13.21 11.17
CA ILE A 257 -31.21 -13.78 10.43
C ILE A 257 -31.02 -15.30 10.40
N SER A 258 -31.80 -16.02 11.20
CA SER A 258 -31.81 -17.49 11.23
C SER A 258 -32.66 -18.07 10.09
N GLY A 259 -32.35 -19.31 9.68
CA GLY A 259 -33.20 -20.07 8.75
C GLY A 259 -32.85 -19.98 7.26
N ILE A 260 -31.81 -19.24 6.87
CA ILE A 260 -31.31 -19.26 5.49
C ILE A 260 -30.22 -20.32 5.39
N THR A 261 -30.45 -21.34 4.57
CA THR A 261 -29.39 -22.25 4.12
C THR A 261 -28.34 -21.40 3.43
N THR A 262 -27.27 -21.06 4.14
CA THR A 262 -26.23 -20.26 3.51
C THR A 262 -25.55 -21.13 2.46
N GLN A 263 -25.55 -20.66 1.21
CA GLN A 263 -24.75 -21.22 0.11
C GLN A 263 -23.23 -21.26 0.43
N TRP A 264 -22.83 -20.74 1.59
CA TRP A 264 -21.47 -20.52 2.07
C TRP A 264 -21.01 -21.57 3.10
N GLY A 265 -21.67 -22.73 3.16
CA GLY A 265 -21.33 -23.84 4.04
C GLY A 265 -21.83 -23.69 5.47
N SER A 266 -21.55 -24.68 6.34
CA SER A 266 -22.12 -24.77 7.70
C SER A 266 -21.76 -23.62 8.65
N ASN A 267 -20.79 -22.79 8.27
CA ASN A 267 -20.33 -21.65 9.07
C ASN A 267 -20.90 -20.30 8.62
N GLY A 268 -21.65 -20.25 7.51
CA GLY A 268 -22.22 -19.02 7.00
C GLY A 268 -23.21 -18.37 7.97
N LEU A 269 -23.32 -17.05 7.86
CA LEU A 269 -24.18 -16.19 8.67
C LEU A 269 -24.76 -15.12 7.74
N ARG A 270 -25.98 -14.66 8.03
CA ARG A 270 -26.54 -13.45 7.47
C ARG A 270 -27.03 -12.55 8.60
N GLY A 271 -26.74 -11.25 8.55
CA GLY A 271 -27.15 -10.35 9.61
C GLY A 271 -27.11 -8.87 9.24
N GLU A 272 -27.30 -8.04 10.25
CA GLU A 272 -27.14 -6.59 10.17
C GLU A 272 -26.02 -6.19 11.12
N ASP A 273 -24.91 -5.69 10.56
CA ASP A 273 -23.87 -5.04 11.35
C ASP A 273 -24.28 -3.58 11.62
N PRO A 274 -24.31 -3.13 12.89
CA PRO A 274 -24.82 -1.82 13.25
C PRO A 274 -23.94 -0.67 12.73
N TYR A 275 -22.67 -0.93 12.42
CA TYR A 275 -21.76 0.08 11.85
C TYR A 275 -21.68 0.00 10.32
N HIS A 276 -22.01 -1.15 9.75
CA HIS A 276 -21.96 -1.42 8.30
C HIS A 276 -23.30 -2.04 7.88
N ARG A 277 -24.30 -1.19 7.57
CA ARG A 277 -25.68 -1.62 7.28
C ARG A 277 -25.72 -2.86 6.36
N GLN A 278 -26.30 -3.96 6.86
CA GLN A 278 -26.39 -5.31 6.27
C GLN A 278 -25.04 -5.98 5.92
N VAL A 279 -24.78 -7.15 6.54
CA VAL A 279 -23.59 -8.01 6.32
C VAL A 279 -24.00 -9.45 6.05
#